data_AF-A0AAP3BEB7-F1
#
_entry.id   AF-A0AAP3BEB7-F1
#
_cell.length_a   1.000
_cell.length_b   1.000
_cell.length_c   1.000
_cell.angle_alpha   90.00
_cell.angle_beta   90.00
_cell.angle_gamma   90.00
#
_symmetry.space_group_name_H-M   'P 1'
#
loop_
_entity.id
_entity.type
_entity.pdbx_description
1 polymer ?
#
loop_
_entity_poly.entity_id
_entity_poly.type
_entity_poly.pdbx_seq_one_letter_code
_entity_poly.pdbx_strand_id
1 'polypeptide(L)'
;MEQNDLQIRQKPNTEGLLSDYLHSANIKEDTIFAILYSPAECFRCEAAIPAFYDKLKRNNPNNKLLLITAYGDSKTASWYNSKNNYKADYYIYDTKSVYSNIFSFNSEGMYGLYILKLVPKEGVFVTGGQYTVLGAEFVKQLVLCKKRIAPHMYELDKKDSYKEVSDQIAMINVPMPKWKQTDIEVNTKDGVEISSIYDIPKIENGHLFFNDMLNNGIMLFNKENGLFKFKRLFQADEAEKKKFVSVPDKDFRNLVKQGQVFYIALSANMLDSSHIGISYSLPKILREKVGNEWNFSFYNAPAVLIRDINNYTSGKMISPDFDLEHSKYFYLHFVFDLFNNKLWTGSEKLTWPMDGFEKEDIVGQKDLDPFNGSFYKTFNPIIASFRINDGKCDGHYGKLERIQENSRTGYYYLNNVFAHEGKTFLYGNGYTGKLYVTDSLHLDKYKVYMVFDTDTVPMIAPDSTKFYTHEYGNLYSSYFTKCITTVKMDKRNIYCLLKHGMPRTDNFQKDRYSFVIVNRKNGKTKEYPLPSVAPAEYKCLGYGINAQDKHFNPFMFIKKDGKYIIRMLDI
;
A
#
# COMPACT_ATOMS: atom_id res chain seq x y z
N MET A 1 -20.92 4.39 16.49
CA MET A 1 -19.50 4.70 16.78
C MET A 1 -18.86 3.59 17.61
N GLU A 2 -19.48 3.11 18.71
CA GLU A 2 -18.90 2.01 19.51
C GLU A 2 -19.02 0.62 18.86
N GLN A 3 -19.90 0.47 17.86
CA GLN A 3 -20.16 -0.78 17.13
C GLN A 3 -19.71 -0.70 15.65
N ASN A 4 -18.87 0.27 15.31
CA ASN A 4 -18.36 0.39 13.95
C ASN A 4 -17.22 -0.62 13.73
N ASP A 5 -16.96 -0.98 12.48
CA ASP A 5 -15.93 -1.96 12.11
C ASP A 5 -14.53 -1.50 12.56
N LEU A 6 -14.22 -0.21 12.40
CA LEU A 6 -13.01 0.41 12.93
C LEU A 6 -13.32 1.24 14.18
N GLN A 7 -12.63 0.90 15.26
CA GLN A 7 -12.82 1.47 16.59
C GLN A 7 -11.53 2.04 17.14
N ILE A 8 -11.68 3.09 17.94
CA ILE A 8 -10.61 3.73 18.70
C ILE A 8 -11.04 3.85 20.15
N ARG A 9 -10.11 3.63 21.07
CA ARG A 9 -10.27 3.83 22.51
C ARG A 9 -9.03 4.53 23.07
N GLN A 10 -9.21 5.29 24.14
CA GLN A 10 -8.07 5.79 24.89
C GLN A 10 -7.49 4.64 25.71
N LYS A 11 -6.17 4.50 25.72
CA LYS A 11 -5.48 3.52 26.55
C LYS A 11 -5.63 3.89 28.03
N PRO A 12 -5.78 2.92 28.95
CA PRO A 12 -5.85 3.21 30.38
C PRO A 12 -4.64 4.03 30.87
N ASN A 13 -4.88 5.01 31.74
CA ASN A 13 -3.84 5.86 32.37
C ASN A 13 -3.04 6.74 31.39
N THR A 14 -3.65 7.17 30.28
CA THR A 14 -3.01 8.05 29.28
C THR A 14 -3.57 9.46 29.25
N GLU A 15 -4.34 9.85 30.27
CA GLU A 15 -4.93 11.18 30.40
C GLU A 15 -3.86 12.28 30.39
N GLY A 16 -2.80 12.15 31.19
CA GLY A 16 -1.68 13.10 31.19
C GLY A 16 -1.04 13.24 29.81
N LEU A 17 -0.79 12.12 29.12
CA LEU A 17 -0.20 12.11 27.78
C LEU A 17 -1.10 12.81 26.75
N LEU A 18 -2.41 12.57 26.79
CA LEU A 18 -3.35 13.22 25.89
C LEU A 18 -3.42 14.73 26.19
N SER A 19 -3.42 15.12 27.46
CA SER A 19 -3.43 16.53 27.84
C SER A 19 -2.18 17.27 27.33
N ASP A 20 -0.99 16.72 27.57
CA ASP A 20 0.29 17.28 27.10
C ASP A 20 0.33 17.37 25.57
N TYR A 21 -0.13 16.32 24.90
CA TYR A 21 -0.20 16.26 23.44
C TYR A 21 -1.09 17.36 22.87
N LEU A 22 -2.27 17.60 23.47
CA LEU A 22 -3.19 18.67 23.03
C LEU A 22 -2.66 20.07 23.40
N HIS A 23 -2.06 20.25 24.58
CA HIS A 23 -1.48 21.52 24.98
C HIS A 23 -0.29 21.94 24.10
N SER A 24 0.42 20.98 23.48
CA SER A 24 1.48 21.29 22.50
C SER A 24 0.99 22.12 21.31
N ALA A 25 -0.32 22.11 21.01
CA ALA A 25 -0.95 22.91 19.96
C ALA A 25 -1.56 24.24 20.47
N ASN A 26 -1.31 24.63 21.73
CA ASN A 26 -1.85 25.83 22.37
C ASN A 26 -3.39 25.91 22.36
N ILE A 27 -4.06 24.75 22.47
CA ILE A 27 -5.53 24.67 22.54
C ILE A 27 -6.01 25.27 23.86
N LYS A 28 -7.03 26.12 23.81
CA LYS A 28 -7.55 26.86 24.97
C LYS A 28 -8.97 26.46 25.38
N GLU A 29 -9.64 25.71 24.52
CA GLU A 29 -11.02 25.31 24.67
C GLU A 29 -11.15 24.11 25.61
N ASP A 30 -12.18 24.10 26.46
CA ASP A 30 -12.50 22.96 27.33
C ASP A 30 -12.93 21.72 26.52
N THR A 31 -13.39 21.91 25.29
CA THR A 31 -13.77 20.84 24.38
C THR A 31 -13.26 21.15 22.98
N ILE A 32 -12.62 20.16 22.37
CA ILE A 32 -12.19 20.24 20.98
C ILE A 32 -12.63 19.00 20.20
N PHE A 33 -13.00 19.21 18.94
CA PHE A 33 -13.24 18.13 18.00
C PHE A 33 -11.97 17.90 17.23
N ALA A 34 -11.59 16.65 17.01
CA ALA A 34 -10.36 16.33 16.28
C ALA A 34 -10.63 15.38 15.12
N ILE A 35 -9.85 15.52 14.07
CA ILE A 35 -9.65 14.48 13.06
C ILE A 35 -8.24 13.94 13.25
N LEU A 36 -8.12 12.62 13.37
CA LEU A 36 -6.86 11.88 13.40
C LEU A 36 -6.78 11.01 12.14
N TYR A 37 -5.72 11.18 11.34
CA TYR A 37 -5.50 10.43 10.11
C TYR A 37 -4.02 10.42 9.69
N SER A 38 -3.66 9.46 8.82
CA SER A 38 -2.40 9.45 8.08
C SER A 38 -2.66 9.89 6.64
N PRO A 39 -1.92 10.88 6.11
CA PRO A 39 -2.04 11.31 4.72
C PRO A 39 -1.96 10.16 3.71
N ALA A 40 -2.90 10.13 2.77
CA ALA A 40 -3.02 9.19 1.66
C ALA A 40 -3.18 7.71 2.05
N GLU A 41 -3.33 7.39 3.33
CA GLU A 41 -3.65 6.03 3.77
C GLU A 41 -5.04 5.60 3.28
N CYS A 42 -6.00 6.53 3.29
CA CYS A 42 -7.34 6.34 2.73
C CYS A 42 -7.84 7.64 2.10
N PHE A 43 -7.51 7.88 0.83
CA PHE A 43 -7.96 9.08 0.09
C PHE A 43 -9.47 9.33 0.22
N ARG A 44 -10.28 8.27 0.18
CA ARG A 44 -11.74 8.36 0.30
C ARG A 44 -12.19 8.81 1.70
N CYS A 45 -11.50 8.38 2.74
CA CYS A 45 -11.77 8.79 4.11
C CYS A 45 -11.46 10.28 4.31
N GLU A 46 -10.41 10.79 3.66
CA GLU A 46 -10.01 12.19 3.73
C GLU A 46 -11.03 13.16 3.11
N ALA A 47 -11.95 12.68 2.26
CA ALA A 47 -13.11 13.45 1.80
C ALA A 47 -13.94 14.03 2.96
N ALA A 48 -13.92 13.36 4.12
CA ALA A 48 -14.61 13.82 5.32
C ALA A 48 -14.00 15.06 5.95
N ILE A 49 -12.71 15.35 5.73
CA ILE A 49 -12.02 16.47 6.39
C ILE A 49 -12.71 17.80 6.09
N PRO A 50 -12.82 18.25 4.81
CA PRO A 50 -13.52 19.49 4.51
C PRO A 50 -15.02 19.41 4.84
N ALA A 51 -15.66 18.26 4.62
CA ALA A 51 -17.09 18.10 4.86
C ALA A 51 -17.45 18.18 6.35
N PHE A 52 -16.62 17.64 7.24
CA PHE A 52 -16.80 17.69 8.69
C PHE A 52 -16.54 19.09 9.21
N TYR A 53 -15.48 19.76 8.77
CA TYR A 53 -15.21 21.15 9.13
C TYR A 53 -16.43 22.05 8.86
N ASP A 54 -16.96 22.01 7.64
CA ASP A 54 -18.13 22.82 7.26
C ASP A 54 -19.37 22.50 8.10
N LYS A 55 -19.65 21.21 8.34
CA LYS A 55 -20.82 20.77 9.13
C LYS A 55 -20.66 21.13 10.61
N LEU A 56 -19.45 21.03 11.15
CA LEU A 56 -19.13 21.42 12.53
C LEU A 56 -19.35 22.91 12.75
N LYS A 57 -18.87 23.76 11.81
CA LYS A 57 -19.05 25.21 11.87
C LYS A 57 -20.50 25.64 11.67
N ARG A 58 -21.27 24.94 10.82
CA ARG A 58 -22.72 25.18 10.70
C ARG A 58 -23.49 24.77 11.95
N ASN A 59 -23.05 23.72 12.64
CA ASN A 59 -23.67 23.31 13.90
C ASN A 59 -23.47 24.37 15.00
N ASN A 60 -22.23 24.84 15.17
CA ASN A 60 -21.91 25.99 16.02
C ASN A 60 -20.56 26.61 15.57
N PRO A 61 -20.51 27.89 15.18
CA PRO A 61 -19.28 28.55 14.74
C PRO A 61 -18.14 28.53 15.78
N ASN A 62 -18.50 28.44 17.07
CA ASN A 62 -17.53 28.39 18.18
C ASN A 62 -16.90 27.01 18.37
N ASN A 63 -17.45 25.94 17.77
CA ASN A 63 -16.83 24.63 17.82
C ASN A 63 -15.48 24.68 17.08
N LYS A 64 -14.43 24.17 17.73
CA LYS A 64 -13.08 24.15 17.17
C LYS A 64 -12.70 22.78 16.64
N LEU A 65 -12.05 22.76 15.49
CA LEU A 65 -11.49 21.56 14.90
C LEU A 65 -9.96 21.58 15.05
N LEU A 66 -9.43 20.48 15.58
CA LEU A 66 -8.02 20.12 15.52
C LEU A 66 -7.80 19.10 14.40
N LEU A 67 -6.82 19.33 13.54
CA LEU A 67 -6.36 18.34 12.57
C LEU A 67 -5.05 17.71 13.05
N ILE A 68 -5.09 16.44 13.42
CA ILE A 68 -3.95 15.63 13.83
C ILE A 68 -3.50 14.83 12.61
N THR A 69 -2.38 15.23 12.02
CA THR A 69 -1.80 14.61 10.82
C THR A 69 -0.61 13.76 11.25
N ALA A 70 -0.78 12.43 11.29
CA ALA A 70 0.27 11.50 11.66
C ALA A 70 1.17 11.20 10.46
N TYR A 71 2.32 11.86 10.40
CA TYR A 71 3.25 11.72 9.27
C TYR A 71 4.67 12.14 9.69
N GLY A 72 5.66 11.33 9.33
CA GLY A 72 7.05 11.48 9.81
C GLY A 72 7.82 12.73 9.35
N ASP A 73 7.21 13.63 8.57
CA ASP A 73 7.80 14.90 8.12
C ASP A 73 6.74 16.02 8.17
N SER A 74 6.90 16.96 9.11
CA SER A 74 5.89 18.00 9.34
C SER A 74 5.78 19.00 8.19
N LYS A 75 6.85 19.26 7.44
CA LYS A 75 6.81 20.15 6.28
C LYS A 75 6.01 19.52 5.15
N THR A 76 6.29 18.25 4.86
CA THR A 76 5.53 17.48 3.87
C THR A 76 4.05 17.35 4.26
N ALA A 77 3.76 17.08 5.55
CA ALA A 77 2.39 17.00 6.05
C ALA A 77 1.63 18.33 5.91
N SER A 78 2.28 19.45 6.28
CA SER A 78 1.70 20.78 6.15
C SER A 78 1.44 21.18 4.69
N TRP A 79 2.37 20.86 3.80
CA TRP A 79 2.19 21.04 2.35
C TRP A 79 1.00 20.25 1.82
N TYR A 80 0.86 18.98 2.21
CA TYR A 80 -0.23 18.12 1.77
C TYR A 80 -1.59 18.65 2.23
N ASN A 81 -1.70 19.10 3.49
CA ASN A 81 -2.93 19.69 4.02
C ASN A 81 -3.30 20.97 3.28
N SER A 82 -2.31 21.80 2.98
CA SER A 82 -2.49 23.05 2.22
C SER A 82 -2.94 22.77 0.78
N LYS A 83 -2.28 21.82 0.11
CA LYS A 83 -2.59 21.38 -1.26
C LYS A 83 -4.03 20.88 -1.39
N ASN A 84 -4.53 20.15 -0.39
CA ASN A 84 -5.88 19.59 -0.37
C ASN A 84 -6.91 20.50 0.31
N ASN A 85 -6.53 21.71 0.74
CA ASN A 85 -7.41 22.67 1.41
C ASN A 85 -8.08 22.10 2.68
N TYR A 86 -7.32 21.34 3.46
CA TYR A 86 -7.75 20.80 4.75
C TYR A 86 -7.68 21.88 5.83
N LYS A 87 -8.84 22.42 6.16
CA LYS A 87 -9.03 23.52 7.12
C LYS A 87 -9.25 22.98 8.53
N ALA A 88 -8.59 23.60 9.50
CA ALA A 88 -8.81 23.39 10.92
C ALA A 88 -8.48 24.68 11.70
N ASP A 89 -8.96 24.79 12.93
CA ASP A 89 -8.60 25.89 13.83
C ASP A 89 -7.22 25.65 14.45
N TYR A 90 -6.85 24.39 14.67
CA TYR A 90 -5.57 23.95 15.22
C TYR A 90 -4.98 22.80 14.39
N TYR A 91 -3.66 22.67 14.40
CA TYR A 91 -2.94 21.61 13.69
C TYR A 91 -1.90 20.96 14.60
N ILE A 92 -1.86 19.62 14.60
CA ILE A 92 -0.74 18.84 15.13
C ILE A 92 -0.18 18.02 13.97
N TYR A 93 1.12 18.20 13.71
CA TYR A 93 1.88 17.37 12.77
C TYR A 93 2.67 16.33 13.57
N ASP A 94 2.06 15.16 13.78
CA ASP A 94 2.61 14.11 14.64
C ASP A 94 3.69 13.31 13.91
N THR A 95 4.93 13.80 14.00
CA THR A 95 6.10 13.20 13.36
C THR A 95 6.67 11.99 14.09
N LYS A 96 6.20 11.71 15.30
CA LYS A 96 6.72 10.66 16.17
C LYS A 96 5.67 9.60 16.52
N SER A 97 4.51 9.67 15.89
CA SER A 97 3.35 8.82 16.19
C SER A 97 2.98 8.81 17.68
N VAL A 98 3.06 9.96 18.36
CA VAL A 98 2.70 10.08 19.78
C VAL A 98 1.28 9.58 20.04
N TYR A 99 0.37 9.76 19.08
CA TYR A 99 -1.00 9.24 19.14
C TYR A 99 -1.07 7.74 19.47
N SER A 100 -0.10 6.92 19.03
CA SER A 100 -0.13 5.46 19.24
C SER A 100 0.14 5.09 20.70
N ASN A 101 0.71 6.00 21.50
CA ASN A 101 0.89 5.80 22.94
C ASN A 101 -0.36 6.18 23.74
N ILE A 102 -1.28 6.95 23.14
CA ILE A 102 -2.49 7.46 23.78
C ILE A 102 -3.71 6.62 23.40
N PHE A 103 -3.82 6.24 22.13
CA PHE A 103 -4.97 5.56 21.58
C PHE A 103 -4.67 4.08 21.28
N SER A 104 -5.69 3.26 21.38
CA SER A 104 -5.71 1.85 21.01
C SER A 104 -6.76 1.63 19.93
N PHE A 105 -6.44 0.76 18.97
CA PHE A 105 -7.26 0.47 17.79
C PHE A 105 -7.63 -1.01 17.75
N ASN A 106 -8.81 -1.34 17.23
CA ASN A 106 -9.18 -2.73 16.98
C ASN A 106 -8.62 -3.28 15.66
N SER A 107 -7.79 -2.50 14.96
CA SER A 107 -7.00 -2.86 13.80
C SER A 107 -5.50 -2.80 14.14
N GLU A 108 -4.64 -3.22 13.22
CA GLU A 108 -3.17 -3.17 13.38
C GLU A 108 -2.65 -1.73 13.25
N GLY A 109 -2.94 -0.90 14.24
CA GLY A 109 -2.71 0.55 14.23
C GLY A 109 -3.89 1.36 13.71
N MET A 110 -3.64 2.63 13.43
CA MET A 110 -4.62 3.55 12.85
C MET A 110 -4.87 3.13 11.40
N TYR A 111 -6.14 2.91 11.05
CA TYR A 111 -6.54 2.65 9.68
C TYR A 111 -7.61 3.66 9.25
N GLY A 112 -7.32 4.42 8.20
CA GLY A 112 -8.23 5.44 7.66
C GLY A 112 -8.26 6.74 8.48
N LEU A 113 -9.47 7.18 8.87
CA LEU A 113 -9.68 8.48 9.52
C LEU A 113 -10.66 8.36 10.68
N TYR A 114 -10.31 8.96 11.81
CA TYR A 114 -11.13 8.98 13.03
C TYR A 114 -11.57 10.40 13.39
N ILE A 115 -12.85 10.56 13.71
CA ILE A 115 -13.42 11.81 14.23
C ILE A 115 -13.60 11.66 15.74
N LEU A 116 -13.04 12.58 16.51
CA LEU A 116 -12.92 12.50 17.96
C LEU A 116 -13.54 13.74 18.63
N LYS A 117 -14.02 13.54 19.86
CA LYS A 117 -14.34 14.60 20.82
C LYS A 117 -13.43 14.47 22.04
N LEU A 118 -12.67 15.51 22.34
CA LEU A 118 -11.62 15.51 23.36
C LEU A 118 -11.84 16.66 24.36
N VAL A 119 -11.40 16.45 25.60
CA VAL A 119 -11.33 17.47 26.66
C VAL A 119 -9.85 17.74 26.98
N PRO A 120 -9.25 18.83 26.46
CA PRO A 120 -7.80 19.06 26.54
C PRO A 120 -7.24 19.10 27.95
N LYS A 121 -7.89 19.85 28.85
CA LYS A 121 -7.43 20.05 30.23
C LYS A 121 -7.37 18.75 31.03
N GLU A 122 -8.34 17.87 30.82
CA GLU A 122 -8.42 16.58 31.54
C GLU A 122 -7.71 15.45 30.77
N GLY A 123 -7.34 15.69 29.51
CA GLY A 123 -6.80 14.66 28.63
C GLY A 123 -7.79 13.50 28.43
N VAL A 124 -9.07 13.80 28.25
CA VAL A 124 -10.12 12.78 28.14
C VAL A 124 -10.59 12.66 26.69
N PHE A 125 -10.59 11.42 26.18
CA PHE A 125 -11.35 11.05 25.00
C PHE A 125 -12.80 10.77 25.37
N VAL A 126 -13.72 11.65 24.96
CA VAL A 126 -15.14 11.53 25.31
C VAL A 126 -15.79 10.45 24.45
N THR A 127 -15.71 10.60 23.13
CA THR A 127 -16.28 9.65 22.17
C THR A 127 -15.72 9.95 20.78
N GLY A 128 -15.80 8.97 19.87
CA GLY A 128 -15.31 9.10 18.51
C GLY A 128 -15.15 7.75 17.83
N GLY A 129 -14.70 7.77 16.58
CA GLY A 129 -14.54 6.58 15.77
C GLY A 129 -14.55 6.91 14.28
N GLN A 130 -14.61 5.85 13.47
CA GLN A 130 -14.98 5.98 12.07
C GLN A 130 -16.42 6.48 11.95
N TYR A 131 -16.76 7.19 10.87
CA TYR A 131 -18.14 7.57 10.55
C TYR A 131 -18.71 6.64 9.49
N THR A 132 -19.97 6.24 9.61
CA THR A 132 -20.68 5.50 8.55
C THR A 132 -21.33 6.46 7.57
N VAL A 133 -22.06 7.46 8.10
CA VAL A 133 -22.68 8.54 7.32
C VAL A 133 -22.36 9.86 8.00
N LEU A 134 -21.62 10.73 7.30
CA LEU A 134 -21.28 12.06 7.79
C LEU A 134 -22.45 13.04 7.60
N GLY A 135 -23.53 12.89 8.37
CA GLY A 135 -24.71 13.76 8.30
C GLY A 135 -24.69 14.91 9.30
N ALA A 136 -25.65 15.84 9.20
CA ALA A 136 -25.86 16.87 10.22
C ALA A 136 -26.22 16.25 11.58
N GLU A 137 -27.00 15.17 11.57
CA GLU A 137 -27.37 14.42 12.77
C GLU A 137 -26.15 13.77 13.45
N PHE A 138 -25.23 13.20 12.68
CA PHE A 138 -23.96 12.68 13.23
C PHE A 138 -23.20 13.77 13.98
N VAL A 139 -23.04 14.95 13.38
CA VAL A 139 -22.33 16.08 14.03
C VAL A 139 -23.06 16.52 15.30
N LYS A 140 -24.39 16.63 15.25
CA LYS A 140 -25.21 16.99 16.41
C LYS A 140 -25.03 15.98 17.56
N GLN A 141 -25.07 14.68 17.26
CA GLN A 141 -24.88 13.62 18.26
C GLN A 141 -23.47 13.66 18.87
N LEU A 142 -22.44 13.83 18.04
CA LEU A 142 -21.06 13.97 18.49
C LEU A 142 -20.92 15.17 19.44
N VAL A 143 -21.45 16.34 19.06
CA VAL A 143 -21.39 17.58 19.86
C VAL A 143 -22.12 17.42 21.19
N LEU A 144 -23.30 16.80 21.19
CA LEU A 144 -24.12 16.63 22.40
C LEU A 144 -23.62 15.52 23.34
N CYS A 145 -22.80 14.58 22.85
CA CYS A 145 -22.32 13.48 23.67
C CYS A 145 -21.40 13.97 24.80
N LYS A 146 -21.78 13.72 26.05
CA LYS A 146 -20.98 14.06 27.25
C LYS A 146 -20.40 12.83 27.95
N LYS A 147 -20.94 11.64 27.65
CA LYS A 147 -20.54 10.40 28.32
C LYS A 147 -19.17 9.98 27.79
N ARG A 148 -18.19 9.89 28.68
CA ARG A 148 -16.87 9.32 28.39
C ARG A 148 -17.01 7.85 28.05
N ILE A 149 -16.46 7.47 26.90
CA ILE A 149 -16.26 6.08 26.52
C ILE A 149 -15.18 5.44 27.39
N ALA A 150 -15.41 4.22 27.85
CA ALA A 150 -14.46 3.55 28.74
C ALA A 150 -13.09 3.38 28.06
N PRO A 151 -11.98 3.69 28.76
CA PRO A 151 -10.64 3.34 28.28
C PRO A 151 -10.52 1.84 28.03
N HIS A 152 -9.79 1.47 27.00
CA HIS A 152 -9.62 0.08 26.60
C HIS A 152 -8.32 -0.11 25.82
N MET A 153 -7.81 -1.33 25.84
CA MET A 153 -6.65 -1.76 25.07
C MET A 153 -7.02 -3.05 24.34
N TYR A 154 -7.12 -2.96 23.02
CA TYR A 154 -7.45 -4.09 22.15
C TYR A 154 -6.28 -5.09 22.11
N GLU A 155 -6.56 -6.38 21.93
CA GLU A 155 -5.56 -7.46 21.95
C GLU A 155 -4.44 -7.29 20.91
N LEU A 156 -4.76 -6.73 19.73
CA LEU A 156 -3.76 -6.44 18.69
C LEU A 156 -2.69 -5.46 19.15
N ASP A 157 -3.04 -4.50 20.02
CA ASP A 157 -2.09 -3.57 20.64
C ASP A 157 -1.34 -4.18 21.85
N LYS A 158 -1.74 -5.36 22.34
CA LYS A 158 -1.09 -6.05 23.47
C LYS A 158 0.08 -6.93 23.04
N LYS A 159 0.12 -7.39 21.79
CA LYS A 159 1.15 -8.28 21.29
C LYS A 159 2.21 -7.52 20.51
N ASP A 160 3.44 -7.58 21.01
CA ASP A 160 4.62 -7.09 20.29
C ASP A 160 5.06 -8.14 19.26
N SER A 161 4.19 -8.46 18.29
CA SER A 161 4.49 -9.39 17.17
C SER A 161 5.78 -8.98 16.44
N TYR A 162 6.06 -7.67 16.42
CA TYR A 162 7.31 -7.10 15.94
C TYR A 162 8.53 -7.56 16.71
N LYS A 163 8.45 -7.79 18.01
CA LYS A 163 9.60 -8.21 18.83
C LYS A 163 10.05 -9.62 18.43
N GLU A 164 9.12 -10.57 18.34
CA GLU A 164 9.44 -11.94 17.91
C GLU A 164 10.03 -11.98 16.51
N VAL A 165 9.46 -11.23 15.57
CA VAL A 165 9.98 -11.12 14.19
C VAL A 165 11.34 -10.42 14.16
N SER A 166 11.51 -9.34 14.94
CA SER A 166 12.79 -8.63 15.06
C SER A 166 13.89 -9.53 15.62
N ASP A 167 13.59 -10.35 16.62
CA ASP A 167 14.54 -11.30 17.21
C ASP A 167 14.97 -12.36 16.18
N GLN A 168 14.02 -12.88 15.38
CA GLN A 168 14.35 -13.80 14.28
C GLN A 168 15.24 -13.15 13.20
N ILE A 169 14.95 -11.89 12.85
CA ILE A 169 15.74 -11.13 11.87
C ILE A 169 17.16 -10.87 12.39
N ALA A 170 17.30 -10.61 13.70
CA ALA A 170 18.60 -10.43 14.35
C ALA A 170 19.45 -11.72 14.33
N MET A 171 18.80 -12.89 14.36
CA MET A 171 19.49 -14.20 14.29
C MET A 171 20.01 -14.57 12.89
N ILE A 172 19.65 -13.83 11.83
CA ILE A 172 20.13 -14.11 10.47
C ILE A 172 21.65 -13.83 10.39
N ASN A 173 22.42 -14.91 10.31
CA ASN A 173 23.89 -14.89 10.26
C ASN A 173 24.41 -15.16 8.83
N VAL A 174 24.10 -14.25 7.91
CA VAL A 174 24.70 -14.24 6.56
C VAL A 174 25.89 -13.28 6.58
N PRO A 175 27.12 -13.70 6.21
CA PRO A 175 28.28 -12.83 6.19
C PRO A 175 28.05 -11.60 5.30
N MET A 176 28.36 -10.41 5.83
CA MET A 176 28.25 -9.17 5.08
C MET A 176 29.33 -9.13 3.99
N PRO A 177 28.98 -9.02 2.70
CA PRO A 177 29.97 -8.88 1.65
C PRO A 177 30.60 -7.48 1.69
N LYS A 178 31.76 -7.34 1.07
CA LYS A 178 32.45 -6.04 0.94
C LYS A 178 31.82 -5.23 -0.20
N TRP A 179 30.69 -4.58 0.07
CA TRP A 179 30.03 -3.72 -0.90
C TRP A 179 30.89 -2.51 -1.26
N LYS A 180 31.12 -2.30 -2.56
CA LYS A 180 31.52 -0.99 -3.08
C LYS A 180 30.29 -0.10 -3.15
N GLN A 181 30.35 1.06 -2.51
CA GLN A 181 29.23 2.01 -2.44
C GLN A 181 29.49 3.21 -3.33
N THR A 182 28.47 3.65 -4.07
CA THR A 182 28.50 4.90 -4.84
C THR A 182 27.21 5.69 -4.58
N ASP A 183 27.35 6.89 -4.01
CA ASP A 183 26.22 7.76 -3.72
C ASP A 183 25.97 8.71 -4.90
N ILE A 184 24.72 8.80 -5.34
CA ILE A 184 24.22 9.65 -6.43
C ILE A 184 23.11 10.52 -5.86
N GLU A 185 23.31 11.84 -5.88
CA GLU A 185 22.30 12.78 -5.37
C GLU A 185 21.09 12.84 -6.32
N VAL A 186 19.90 12.95 -5.73
CA VAL A 186 18.61 13.10 -6.41
C VAL A 186 18.11 14.52 -6.18
N ASN A 187 18.16 15.32 -7.24
CA ASN A 187 17.75 16.72 -7.21
C ASN A 187 16.28 16.83 -7.60
N THR A 188 15.47 17.27 -6.65
CA THR A 188 14.11 17.73 -6.90
C THR A 188 14.13 19.18 -7.43
N LYS A 189 12.98 19.64 -7.93
CA LYS A 189 12.76 21.05 -8.29
C LYS A 189 12.07 21.75 -7.11
N ASP A 190 12.28 23.05 -6.96
CA ASP A 190 11.53 23.88 -6.00
C ASP A 190 10.02 23.60 -6.07
N GLY A 191 9.43 23.32 -4.91
CA GLY A 191 8.00 23.01 -4.75
C GLY A 191 7.61 21.56 -5.02
N VAL A 192 8.56 20.67 -5.35
CA VAL A 192 8.32 19.22 -5.49
C VAL A 192 9.10 18.47 -4.40
N GLU A 193 8.40 18.05 -3.37
CA GLU A 193 8.95 17.24 -2.27
C GLU A 193 8.70 15.76 -2.53
N ILE A 194 9.71 14.92 -2.30
CA ILE A 194 9.54 13.47 -2.26
C ILE A 194 9.00 13.10 -0.88
N SER A 195 7.81 12.50 -0.87
CA SER A 195 7.04 12.12 0.30
C SER A 195 7.37 10.69 0.74
N SER A 196 6.37 9.80 0.77
CA SER A 196 6.53 8.37 0.95
C SER A 196 6.40 7.69 -0.40
N ILE A 197 7.21 6.65 -0.60
CA ILE A 197 7.17 5.82 -1.80
C ILE A 197 6.29 4.62 -1.48
N TYR A 198 5.20 4.44 -2.23
CA TYR A 198 4.25 3.34 -2.01
C TYR A 198 4.62 2.06 -2.78
N ASP A 199 5.20 2.22 -3.97
CA ASP A 199 5.76 1.12 -4.77
C ASP A 199 7.28 0.99 -4.52
N ILE A 200 7.94 0.05 -5.18
CA ILE A 200 9.38 -0.11 -5.15
C ILE A 200 10.02 0.90 -6.11
N PRO A 201 11.01 1.71 -5.65
CA PRO A 201 11.73 2.60 -6.55
C PRO A 201 12.52 1.79 -7.59
N LYS A 202 12.53 2.28 -8.83
CA LYS A 202 13.13 1.58 -9.97
C LYS A 202 14.15 2.47 -10.66
N ILE A 203 15.28 1.89 -11.04
CA ILE A 203 16.27 2.53 -11.91
C ILE A 203 16.43 1.65 -13.15
N GLU A 204 16.02 2.16 -14.31
CA GLU A 204 16.09 1.44 -15.56
C GLU A 204 16.61 2.37 -16.66
N ASN A 205 17.66 1.94 -17.37
CA ASN A 205 18.24 2.69 -18.50
C ASN A 205 18.58 4.16 -18.18
N GLY A 206 19.05 4.45 -16.96
CA GLY A 206 19.39 5.81 -16.54
C GLY A 206 18.22 6.66 -16.05
N HIS A 207 17.02 6.08 -15.93
CA HIS A 207 15.83 6.72 -15.39
C HIS A 207 15.52 6.18 -14.00
N LEU A 208 15.46 7.07 -13.00
CA LEU A 208 14.91 6.77 -11.68
C LEU A 208 13.43 7.16 -11.70
N PHE A 209 12.55 6.24 -11.33
CA PHE A 209 11.14 6.52 -11.22
C PHE A 209 10.48 5.73 -10.10
N PHE A 210 9.44 6.33 -9.53
CA PHE A 210 8.69 5.75 -8.43
C PHE A 210 7.35 6.47 -8.24
N ASN A 211 6.42 5.78 -7.61
CA ASN A 211 5.19 6.38 -7.12
C ASN A 211 5.48 7.25 -5.91
N ASP A 212 5.07 8.51 -5.97
CA ASP A 212 5.06 9.37 -4.80
C ASP A 212 3.63 9.49 -4.26
N MET A 213 3.43 9.02 -3.04
CA MET A 213 2.10 8.82 -2.45
C MET A 213 1.32 10.14 -2.32
N LEU A 214 1.95 11.19 -1.79
CA LEU A 214 1.26 12.47 -1.53
C LEU A 214 1.19 13.37 -2.77
N ASN A 215 2.11 13.21 -3.73
CA ASN A 215 1.97 13.82 -5.04
C ASN A 215 0.93 13.09 -5.90
N ASN A 216 0.67 11.81 -5.61
CA ASN A 216 -0.30 10.95 -6.28
C ASN A 216 -0.02 10.87 -7.79
N GLY A 217 1.17 10.37 -8.10
CA GLY A 217 1.69 10.25 -9.46
C GLY A 217 3.08 9.61 -9.48
N ILE A 218 3.63 9.45 -10.68
CA ILE A 218 4.96 8.88 -10.86
C ILE A 218 5.97 9.99 -11.07
N MET A 219 6.93 10.10 -10.17
CA MET A 219 8.06 11.00 -10.36
C MET A 219 9.08 10.34 -11.28
N LEU A 220 9.55 11.09 -12.28
CA LEU A 220 10.61 10.69 -13.20
C LEU A 220 11.82 11.60 -13.02
N PHE A 221 12.99 10.97 -12.90
CA PHE A 221 14.29 11.62 -12.86
C PHE A 221 15.21 10.98 -13.90
N ASN A 222 16.04 11.80 -14.55
CA ASN A 222 17.05 11.32 -15.49
C ASN A 222 18.45 11.51 -14.91
N LYS A 223 19.34 10.55 -15.17
CA LYS A 223 20.75 10.66 -14.81
C LYS A 223 21.45 11.67 -15.73
N GLU A 224 21.90 12.80 -15.19
CA GLU A 224 22.57 13.89 -15.89
C GLU A 224 23.73 14.43 -15.05
N ASN A 225 24.92 14.50 -15.64
CA ASN A 225 26.14 14.98 -14.97
C ASN A 225 26.41 14.27 -13.62
N GLY A 226 26.14 12.96 -13.56
CA GLY A 226 26.35 12.16 -12.34
C GLY A 226 25.28 12.33 -11.25
N LEU A 227 24.15 12.97 -11.54
CA LEU A 227 23.05 13.22 -10.60
C LEU A 227 21.73 12.75 -11.21
N PHE A 228 20.74 12.40 -10.39
CA PHE A 228 19.36 12.21 -10.87
C PHE A 228 18.62 13.55 -10.79
N LYS A 229 18.20 14.10 -11.94
CA LYS A 229 17.47 15.38 -11.99
C LYS A 229 16.01 15.15 -12.31
N PHE A 230 15.13 15.78 -11.53
CA PHE A 230 13.69 15.75 -11.76
C PHE A 230 13.34 16.23 -13.16
N LYS A 231 12.45 15.48 -13.83
CA LYS A 231 11.95 15.82 -15.18
C LYS A 231 10.46 16.03 -15.19
N ARG A 232 9.71 15.11 -14.59
CA ARG A 232 8.25 15.11 -14.70
C ARG A 232 7.61 14.41 -13.51
N LEU A 233 6.45 14.93 -13.13
CA LEU A 233 5.45 14.19 -12.38
C LEU A 233 4.37 13.76 -13.38
N PHE A 234 4.25 12.46 -13.64
CA PHE A 234 3.20 11.93 -14.49
C PHE A 234 1.92 11.72 -13.68
N GLN A 235 0.82 12.26 -14.22
CA GLN A 235 -0.52 12.12 -13.68
C GLN A 235 -1.50 11.84 -14.83
N ALA A 236 -2.70 11.35 -14.48
CA ALA A 236 -3.80 11.24 -15.41
C ALA A 236 -4.18 12.64 -15.95
N ASP A 237 -4.39 12.76 -17.26
CA ASP A 237 -4.89 13.97 -17.89
C ASP A 237 -6.42 14.07 -17.81
N GLU A 238 -7.01 15.18 -18.24
CA GLU A 238 -8.45 15.40 -18.13
C GLU A 238 -9.31 14.41 -18.95
N ALA A 239 -8.79 13.90 -20.07
CA ALA A 239 -9.51 12.92 -20.88
C ALA A 239 -9.48 11.54 -20.20
N GLU A 240 -8.34 11.16 -19.64
CA GLU A 240 -8.17 9.91 -18.89
C GLU A 240 -8.98 9.92 -17.60
N LYS A 241 -8.95 11.03 -16.83
CA LYS A 241 -9.71 11.20 -15.58
C LYS A 241 -11.22 10.95 -15.72
N LYS A 242 -11.79 11.22 -16.91
CA LYS A 242 -13.21 11.07 -17.20
C LYS A 242 -13.56 9.76 -17.91
N LYS A 243 -12.59 8.89 -18.21
CA LYS A 243 -12.79 7.71 -19.06
C LYS A 243 -13.98 6.84 -18.64
N PHE A 244 -14.17 6.64 -17.34
CA PHE A 244 -15.18 5.75 -16.77
C PHE A 244 -16.31 6.51 -16.06
N VAL A 245 -16.44 7.81 -16.32
CA VAL A 245 -17.44 8.66 -15.72
C VAL A 245 -18.65 8.75 -16.65
N SER A 246 -19.80 8.29 -16.17
CA SER A 246 -21.06 8.24 -16.93
C SER A 246 -22.10 9.25 -16.44
N VAL A 247 -21.67 10.31 -15.74
CA VAL A 247 -22.55 11.35 -15.19
C VAL A 247 -22.37 12.67 -15.94
N PRO A 248 -23.37 13.58 -15.94
CA PRO A 248 -23.24 14.89 -16.58
C PRO A 248 -22.04 15.69 -16.05
N ASP A 249 -21.37 16.45 -16.93
CA ASP A 249 -20.19 17.26 -16.60
C ASP A 249 -20.40 18.25 -15.44
N LYS A 250 -21.62 18.73 -15.26
CA LYS A 250 -21.98 19.59 -14.13
C LYS A 250 -21.90 18.82 -12.81
N ASP A 251 -22.43 17.61 -12.78
CA ASP A 251 -22.43 16.75 -11.59
C ASP A 251 -21.00 16.33 -11.26
N PHE A 252 -20.23 15.89 -12.27
CA PHE A 252 -18.82 15.54 -12.09
C PHE A 252 -17.99 16.69 -11.52
N ARG A 253 -18.12 17.91 -12.06
CA ARG A 253 -17.41 19.09 -11.52
C ARG A 253 -17.80 19.40 -10.08
N ASN A 254 -19.07 19.20 -9.71
CA ASN A 254 -19.52 19.36 -8.33
C ASN A 254 -18.89 18.32 -7.40
N LEU A 255 -18.85 17.04 -7.81
CA LEU A 255 -18.22 15.96 -7.06
C LEU A 255 -16.72 16.21 -6.85
N VAL A 256 -16.02 16.67 -7.89
CA VAL A 256 -14.60 17.07 -7.81
C VAL A 256 -14.42 18.22 -6.82
N LYS A 257 -15.25 19.27 -6.91
CA LYS A 257 -15.21 20.42 -5.99
C LYS A 257 -15.46 20.03 -4.53
N GLN A 258 -16.25 18.98 -4.31
CA GLN A 258 -16.54 18.43 -2.99
C GLN A 258 -15.47 17.45 -2.49
N GLY A 259 -14.42 17.19 -3.27
CA GLY A 259 -13.35 16.26 -2.90
C GLY A 259 -13.79 14.79 -2.90
N GLN A 260 -14.78 14.42 -3.71
CA GLN A 260 -15.35 13.06 -3.75
C GLN A 260 -14.79 12.20 -4.89
N VAL A 261 -13.90 12.74 -5.71
CA VAL A 261 -13.33 12.07 -6.89
C VAL A 261 -11.83 11.88 -6.69
N PHE A 262 -11.37 10.64 -6.82
CA PHE A 262 -9.99 10.24 -6.54
C PHE A 262 -9.37 9.58 -7.77
N TYR A 263 -8.10 9.87 -8.02
CA TYR A 263 -7.31 9.30 -9.12
C TYR A 263 -6.07 8.69 -8.52
N ILE A 264 -6.05 7.41 -8.20
CA ILE A 264 -4.99 6.84 -7.37
C ILE A 264 -3.91 6.25 -8.28
N ALA A 265 -2.72 6.87 -8.26
CA ALA A 265 -1.54 6.31 -8.89
C ALA A 265 -1.04 5.12 -8.06
N LEU A 266 -0.78 3.99 -8.71
CA LEU A 266 -0.29 2.77 -8.06
C LEU A 266 1.17 2.54 -8.48
N SER A 267 1.51 1.41 -9.08
CA SER A 267 2.87 1.12 -9.56
C SER A 267 3.14 1.64 -10.97
N ALA A 268 4.42 1.69 -11.33
CA ALA A 268 4.85 1.94 -12.70
C ALA A 268 5.97 0.99 -13.11
N ASN A 269 6.01 0.63 -14.39
CA ASN A 269 7.05 -0.22 -14.96
C ASN A 269 7.49 0.31 -16.33
N MET A 270 8.78 0.18 -16.60
CA MET A 270 9.31 0.43 -17.94
C MET A 270 8.79 -0.66 -18.88
N LEU A 271 8.20 -0.27 -20.00
CA LEU A 271 7.62 -1.18 -20.99
C LEU A 271 8.60 -1.50 -22.12
N ASP A 272 9.39 -0.49 -22.48
CA ASP A 272 10.48 -0.54 -23.44
C ASP A 272 11.47 0.59 -23.16
N SER A 273 12.43 0.85 -24.05
CA SER A 273 13.45 1.89 -23.86
C SER A 273 12.90 3.33 -23.79
N SER A 274 11.63 3.55 -24.08
CA SER A 274 11.01 4.87 -24.29
C SER A 274 9.64 5.04 -23.64
N HIS A 275 8.99 3.97 -23.17
CA HIS A 275 7.66 4.05 -22.61
C HIS A 275 7.60 3.51 -21.18
N ILE A 276 6.94 4.27 -20.32
CA ILE A 276 6.56 3.85 -18.97
C ILE A 276 5.04 3.59 -18.94
N GLY A 277 4.67 2.45 -18.36
CA GLY A 277 3.29 2.13 -18.02
C GLY A 277 3.05 2.49 -16.57
N ILE A 278 1.90 3.09 -16.29
CA ILE A 278 1.52 3.51 -14.94
C ILE A 278 0.16 2.94 -14.62
N SER A 279 0.10 2.06 -13.63
CA SER A 279 -1.17 1.56 -13.12
C SER A 279 -1.89 2.66 -12.33
N TYR A 280 -3.15 2.84 -12.65
CA TYR A 280 -4.04 3.80 -12.03
C TYR A 280 -5.36 3.14 -11.66
N SER A 281 -5.87 3.52 -10.49
CA SER A 281 -7.26 3.33 -10.12
C SER A 281 -7.99 4.65 -10.39
N LEU A 282 -8.75 4.67 -11.49
CA LEU A 282 -9.51 5.84 -11.96
C LEU A 282 -10.97 5.76 -11.47
N PRO A 283 -11.66 6.91 -11.30
CA PRO A 283 -13.02 6.90 -10.80
C PRO A 283 -13.98 6.39 -11.87
N LYS A 284 -14.74 5.35 -11.55
CA LYS A 284 -15.93 4.94 -12.29
C LYS A 284 -17.14 5.44 -11.54
N ILE A 285 -17.86 6.40 -12.12
CA ILE A 285 -19.00 7.06 -11.48
C ILE A 285 -20.23 6.80 -12.33
N LEU A 286 -21.21 6.12 -11.72
CA LEU A 286 -22.50 5.83 -12.31
C LEU A 286 -23.57 6.65 -11.60
N ARG A 287 -24.69 6.87 -12.31
CA ARG A 287 -25.86 7.52 -11.75
C ARG A 287 -27.01 6.54 -11.80
N GLU A 288 -27.57 6.23 -10.65
CA GLU A 288 -28.67 5.28 -10.50
C GLU A 288 -29.88 5.98 -9.90
N LYS A 289 -31.07 5.55 -10.29
CA LYS A 289 -32.31 6.09 -9.74
C LYS A 289 -32.81 5.14 -8.65
N VAL A 290 -32.83 5.59 -7.40
CA VAL A 290 -33.37 4.85 -6.26
C VAL A 290 -34.64 5.55 -5.82
N GLY A 291 -35.80 4.94 -6.12
CA GLY A 291 -37.09 5.60 -5.97
C GLY A 291 -37.22 6.82 -6.87
N ASN A 292 -37.40 8.00 -6.27
CA ASN A 292 -37.50 9.28 -6.98
C ASN A 292 -36.20 10.10 -6.99
N GLU A 293 -35.16 9.62 -6.32
CA GLU A 293 -33.89 10.33 -6.19
C GLU A 293 -32.80 9.71 -7.08
N TRP A 294 -31.90 10.57 -7.53
CA TRP A 294 -30.72 10.16 -8.28
C TRP A 294 -29.55 10.05 -7.31
N ASN A 295 -28.99 8.85 -7.22
CA ASN A 295 -27.81 8.55 -6.42
C ASN A 295 -26.59 8.35 -7.34
N PHE A 296 -25.41 8.57 -6.76
CA PHE A 296 -24.13 8.32 -7.43
C PHE A 296 -23.49 7.07 -6.84
N SER A 297 -23.12 6.14 -7.71
CA SER A 297 -22.34 4.95 -7.36
C SER A 297 -20.89 5.17 -7.74
N PHE A 298 -19.97 4.88 -6.81
CA PHE A 298 -18.53 5.12 -6.99
C PHE A 298 -17.75 3.80 -6.97
N TYR A 299 -16.99 3.56 -8.03
CA TYR A 299 -16.10 2.42 -8.17
C TYR A 299 -14.71 2.87 -8.57
N ASN A 300 -13.76 1.96 -8.42
CA ASN A 300 -12.38 2.11 -8.87
C ASN A 300 -12.19 1.28 -10.14
N ALA A 301 -11.99 1.93 -11.27
CA ALA A 301 -11.71 1.27 -12.54
C ALA A 301 -10.20 1.18 -12.78
N PRO A 302 -9.68 -0.01 -13.13
CA PRO A 302 -8.27 -0.18 -13.45
C PRO A 302 -7.92 0.48 -14.78
N ALA A 303 -6.74 1.09 -14.86
CA ALA A 303 -6.15 1.56 -16.09
C ALA A 303 -4.62 1.45 -16.05
N VAL A 304 -4.00 1.26 -17.21
CA VAL A 304 -2.56 1.48 -17.38
C VAL A 304 -2.36 2.64 -18.35
N LEU A 305 -1.89 3.75 -17.81
CA LEU A 305 -1.54 4.95 -18.57
C LEU A 305 -0.16 4.76 -19.18
N ILE A 306 -0.04 5.01 -20.48
CA ILE A 306 1.24 4.91 -21.19
C ILE A 306 1.79 6.32 -21.36
N ARG A 307 3.08 6.51 -21.06
CA ARG A 307 3.78 7.78 -21.23
C ARG A 307 5.10 7.56 -21.95
N ASP A 308 5.38 8.40 -22.94
CA ASP A 308 6.71 8.48 -23.55
C ASP A 308 7.63 9.29 -22.62
N ILE A 309 8.78 8.72 -22.23
CA ILE A 309 9.70 9.34 -21.27
C ILE A 309 10.67 10.35 -21.90
N ASN A 310 10.73 10.42 -23.24
CA ASN A 310 11.59 11.33 -23.99
C ASN A 310 10.88 12.65 -24.30
N ASN A 311 9.61 12.59 -24.69
CA ASN A 311 8.80 13.78 -25.04
C ASN A 311 7.63 14.04 -24.09
N TYR A 312 7.39 13.17 -23.10
CA TYR A 312 6.37 13.31 -22.06
C TYR A 312 4.91 13.26 -22.55
N THR A 313 4.67 12.74 -23.75
CA THR A 313 3.32 12.63 -24.32
C THR A 313 2.56 11.39 -23.83
N SER A 314 1.23 11.47 -23.85
CA SER A 314 0.34 10.35 -23.51
C SER A 314 0.25 9.36 -24.68
N GLY A 315 0.48 8.09 -24.39
CA GLY A 315 0.19 6.97 -25.30
C GLY A 315 -1.24 6.45 -25.15
N LYS A 316 -1.57 5.37 -25.87
CA LYS A 316 -2.88 4.71 -25.76
C LYS A 316 -3.02 4.04 -24.39
N MET A 317 -3.94 4.54 -23.57
CA MET A 317 -4.31 3.89 -22.31
C MET A 317 -4.85 2.48 -22.52
N ILE A 318 -4.43 1.56 -21.66
CA ILE A 318 -4.99 0.20 -21.54
C ILE A 318 -6.05 0.22 -20.45
N SER A 319 -7.24 -0.30 -20.76
CA SER A 319 -8.37 -0.36 -19.85
C SER A 319 -8.84 -1.81 -19.76
N PRO A 320 -8.34 -2.61 -18.81
CA PRO A 320 -8.81 -3.98 -18.68
C PRO A 320 -10.27 -3.98 -18.21
N ASP A 321 -11.06 -4.87 -18.79
CA ASP A 321 -12.47 -5.06 -18.51
C ASP A 321 -12.62 -6.05 -17.34
N PHE A 322 -12.32 -5.55 -16.14
CA PHE A 322 -12.57 -6.32 -14.92
C PHE A 322 -14.08 -6.39 -14.71
N ASP A 323 -14.63 -7.60 -14.79
CA ASP A 323 -16.02 -7.86 -14.44
C ASP A 323 -16.22 -7.71 -12.93
N LEU A 324 -16.40 -6.46 -12.49
CA LEU A 324 -16.55 -6.11 -11.08
C LEU A 324 -17.84 -6.66 -10.45
N GLU A 325 -18.79 -7.12 -11.27
CA GLU A 325 -20.12 -7.55 -10.81
C GLU A 325 -20.22 -9.08 -10.70
N HIS A 326 -19.61 -9.84 -11.61
CA HIS A 326 -19.79 -11.29 -11.70
C HIS A 326 -18.49 -12.10 -11.61
N SER A 327 -17.32 -11.46 -11.60
CA SER A 327 -16.05 -12.17 -11.44
C SER A 327 -15.98 -12.87 -10.08
N LYS A 328 -15.45 -14.09 -10.05
CA LYS A 328 -15.06 -14.80 -8.81
C LYS A 328 -13.71 -14.32 -8.27
N TYR A 329 -13.06 -13.40 -8.97
CA TYR A 329 -11.69 -13.00 -8.71
C TYR A 329 -11.55 -11.49 -8.57
N PHE A 330 -10.71 -11.09 -7.61
CA PHE A 330 -10.15 -9.76 -7.51
C PHE A 330 -8.82 -9.71 -8.26
N TYR A 331 -8.68 -8.71 -9.14
CA TYR A 331 -7.50 -8.54 -9.98
C TYR A 331 -6.62 -7.40 -9.46
N LEU A 332 -5.41 -7.76 -9.02
CA LEU A 332 -4.47 -6.87 -8.35
C LEU A 332 -3.69 -6.04 -9.36
N HIS A 333 -4.34 -5.09 -10.03
CA HIS A 333 -3.67 -4.22 -11.01
C HIS A 333 -2.60 -3.30 -10.41
N PHE A 334 -2.48 -3.21 -9.07
CA PHE A 334 -1.41 -2.46 -8.40
C PHE A 334 -0.03 -3.11 -8.55
N VAL A 335 0.06 -4.40 -8.93
CA VAL A 335 1.29 -4.99 -9.49
C VAL A 335 0.96 -5.53 -10.87
N PHE A 336 1.69 -5.10 -11.89
CA PHE A 336 1.44 -5.52 -13.25
C PHE A 336 2.71 -5.70 -14.07
N ASP A 337 2.58 -6.33 -15.22
CA ASP A 337 3.59 -6.35 -16.27
C ASP A 337 2.92 -6.32 -17.64
N LEU A 338 3.60 -5.79 -18.67
CA LEU A 338 3.13 -5.87 -20.06
C LEU A 338 4.05 -6.79 -20.84
N PHE A 339 3.52 -7.93 -21.24
CA PHE A 339 4.31 -8.93 -21.93
C PHE A 339 3.46 -9.70 -22.95
N ASN A 340 4.00 -9.85 -24.16
CA ASN A 340 3.34 -10.55 -25.28
C ASN A 340 1.93 -10.01 -25.60
N ASN A 341 1.79 -8.68 -25.70
CA ASN A 341 0.51 -7.98 -25.93
C ASN A 341 -0.59 -8.31 -24.90
N LYS A 342 -0.19 -8.68 -23.68
CA LYS A 342 -1.08 -8.91 -22.55
C LYS A 342 -0.65 -8.08 -21.36
N LEU A 343 -1.65 -7.61 -20.63
CA LEU A 343 -1.50 -7.10 -19.27
C LEU A 343 -1.57 -8.26 -18.30
N TRP A 344 -0.52 -8.42 -17.51
CA TRP A 344 -0.42 -9.42 -16.45
C TRP A 344 -0.66 -8.74 -15.12
N THR A 345 -1.50 -9.32 -14.27
CA THR A 345 -1.79 -8.79 -12.93
C THR A 345 -1.83 -9.93 -11.92
N GLY A 346 -1.74 -9.59 -10.63
CA GLY A 346 -2.13 -10.53 -9.58
C GLY A 346 -3.60 -10.91 -9.68
N SER A 347 -3.96 -12.08 -9.15
CA SER A 347 -5.32 -12.59 -9.09
C SER A 347 -5.54 -13.30 -7.76
N GLU A 348 -6.67 -13.02 -7.14
CA GLU A 348 -7.10 -13.66 -5.89
C GLU A 348 -8.56 -14.06 -6.06
N LYS A 349 -9.00 -15.18 -5.46
CA LYS A 349 -10.44 -15.42 -5.35
C LYS A 349 -11.06 -14.47 -4.36
N LEU A 350 -12.29 -14.07 -4.62
CA LEU A 350 -13.12 -13.31 -3.71
C LEU A 350 -13.50 -14.18 -2.50
N THR A 351 -12.72 -14.08 -1.42
CA THR A 351 -12.89 -14.84 -0.16
C THR A 351 -12.10 -14.16 0.97
N TRP A 352 -12.14 -14.71 2.19
CA TRP A 352 -11.35 -14.24 3.32
C TRP A 352 -9.86 -14.07 2.95
N PRO A 353 -9.21 -12.96 3.35
CA PRO A 353 -9.68 -11.94 4.29
C PRO A 353 -10.32 -10.70 3.62
N MET A 354 -10.83 -10.80 2.39
CA MET A 354 -11.37 -9.63 1.68
C MET A 354 -12.64 -9.10 2.35
N ASP A 355 -12.70 -7.78 2.53
CA ASP A 355 -13.88 -7.08 3.03
C ASP A 355 -15.12 -7.41 2.19
N GLY A 356 -16.25 -7.71 2.84
CA GLY A 356 -17.51 -8.09 2.19
C GLY A 356 -17.66 -9.59 1.91
N PHE A 357 -16.71 -10.42 2.35
CA PHE A 357 -16.83 -11.88 2.34
C PHE A 357 -16.78 -12.41 3.78
N GLU A 358 -17.94 -12.38 4.44
CA GLU A 358 -18.07 -12.79 5.83
C GLU A 358 -18.11 -14.31 5.96
N LYS A 359 -17.99 -14.80 7.21
CA LYS A 359 -18.01 -16.23 7.51
C LYS A 359 -19.22 -16.93 6.88
N GLU A 360 -20.39 -16.32 6.99
CA GLU A 360 -21.66 -16.86 6.51
C GLU A 360 -21.68 -17.04 4.99
N ASP A 361 -20.89 -16.23 4.27
CA ASP A 361 -20.81 -16.24 2.81
C ASP A 361 -19.88 -17.33 2.26
N ILE A 362 -18.95 -17.84 3.07
CA ILE A 362 -17.90 -18.76 2.59
C ILE A 362 -17.83 -20.11 3.33
N VAL A 363 -18.25 -20.21 4.59
CA VAL A 363 -18.03 -21.39 5.44
C VAL A 363 -18.47 -22.70 4.78
N GLY A 364 -17.57 -23.68 4.74
CA GLY A 364 -17.84 -25.01 4.20
C GLY A 364 -17.84 -25.12 2.67
N GLN A 365 -17.78 -24.00 1.94
CA GLN A 365 -17.74 -24.01 0.48
C GLN A 365 -16.35 -24.40 -0.03
N LYS A 366 -16.27 -25.50 -0.77
CA LYS A 366 -14.99 -26.09 -1.18
C LYS A 366 -14.16 -25.20 -2.09
N ASP A 367 -14.74 -24.26 -2.83
CA ASP A 367 -14.04 -23.38 -3.76
C ASP A 367 -13.80 -21.96 -3.22
N LEU A 368 -14.36 -21.62 -2.05
CA LEU A 368 -14.23 -20.32 -1.40
C LEU A 368 -13.56 -20.38 -0.03
N ASP A 369 -13.82 -21.38 0.81
CA ASP A 369 -13.37 -21.42 2.21
C ASP A 369 -11.88 -21.79 2.37
N PRO A 370 -10.96 -20.84 2.66
CA PRO A 370 -9.54 -21.16 2.82
C PRO A 370 -9.22 -21.97 4.07
N PHE A 371 -10.17 -22.09 5.02
CA PHE A 371 -10.03 -22.89 6.23
C PHE A 371 -10.42 -24.36 6.00
N ASN A 372 -11.14 -24.64 4.93
CA ASN A 372 -11.44 -25.98 4.46
C ASN A 372 -10.27 -26.53 3.62
N GLY A 373 -9.70 -27.68 4.00
CA GLY A 373 -8.56 -28.23 3.28
C GLY A 373 -8.83 -28.61 1.81
N SER A 374 -10.08 -28.86 1.44
CA SER A 374 -10.46 -29.11 0.05
C SER A 374 -10.31 -27.88 -0.86
N PHE A 375 -10.26 -26.67 -0.30
CA PHE A 375 -10.02 -25.43 -1.05
C PHE A 375 -8.74 -25.49 -1.87
N TYR A 376 -7.64 -25.93 -1.26
CA TYR A 376 -6.33 -26.04 -1.92
C TYR A 376 -6.25 -27.18 -2.94
N LYS A 377 -7.31 -27.99 -3.06
CA LYS A 377 -7.46 -29.00 -4.11
C LYS A 377 -8.27 -28.47 -5.31
N THR A 378 -8.85 -27.29 -5.19
CA THR A 378 -9.47 -26.56 -6.30
C THR A 378 -8.47 -25.63 -6.98
N PHE A 379 -8.85 -25.08 -8.13
CA PHE A 379 -8.02 -24.10 -8.85
C PHE A 379 -8.03 -22.75 -8.14
N ASN A 380 -6.87 -22.31 -7.64
CA ASN A 380 -6.67 -21.07 -6.89
C ASN A 380 -5.55 -20.24 -7.54
N PRO A 381 -5.83 -19.57 -8.66
CA PRO A 381 -4.81 -18.84 -9.43
C PRO A 381 -4.24 -17.69 -8.63
N ILE A 382 -2.96 -17.37 -8.88
CA ILE A 382 -2.29 -16.22 -8.28
C ILE A 382 -2.08 -15.08 -9.26
N ILE A 383 -2.24 -15.32 -10.56
CA ILE A 383 -2.09 -14.31 -11.62
C ILE A 383 -3.17 -14.47 -12.68
N ALA A 384 -3.45 -13.38 -13.39
CA ALA A 384 -4.34 -13.35 -14.55
C ALA A 384 -3.70 -12.54 -15.69
N SER A 385 -4.18 -12.78 -16.91
CA SER A 385 -3.77 -12.01 -18.08
C SER A 385 -4.98 -11.44 -18.83
N PHE A 386 -4.80 -10.26 -19.40
CA PHE A 386 -5.83 -9.51 -20.13
C PHE A 386 -5.26 -9.04 -21.46
N ARG A 387 -6.04 -9.13 -22.53
CA ARG A 387 -5.62 -8.64 -23.84
C ARG A 387 -5.63 -7.11 -23.85
N ILE A 388 -4.54 -6.49 -24.30
CA ILE A 388 -4.44 -5.03 -24.30
C ILE A 388 -5.36 -4.34 -25.32
N ASN A 389 -5.85 -5.09 -26.32
CA ASN A 389 -6.64 -4.53 -27.42
C ASN A 389 -8.11 -4.29 -27.04
N ASP A 390 -8.72 -5.25 -26.34
CA ASP A 390 -10.13 -5.24 -25.95
C ASP A 390 -10.35 -5.30 -24.43
N GLY A 391 -9.27 -5.39 -23.64
CA GLY A 391 -9.32 -5.41 -22.18
C GLY A 391 -9.81 -6.73 -21.58
N LYS A 392 -10.24 -7.70 -22.38
CA LYS A 392 -10.87 -8.93 -21.89
C LYS A 392 -9.87 -9.87 -21.23
N CYS A 393 -10.34 -10.57 -20.21
CA CYS A 393 -9.57 -11.63 -19.56
C CYS A 393 -9.24 -12.74 -20.59
N ASP A 394 -7.97 -13.11 -20.62
CA ASP A 394 -7.42 -14.14 -21.49
C ASP A 394 -7.21 -15.46 -20.74
N GLY A 395 -6.90 -15.39 -19.44
CA GLY A 395 -6.80 -16.58 -18.58
C GLY A 395 -6.22 -16.30 -17.21
N HIS A 396 -6.29 -17.33 -16.36
CA HIS A 396 -5.77 -17.35 -14.99
C HIS A 396 -4.71 -18.43 -14.85
N TYR A 397 -3.67 -18.19 -14.05
CA TYR A 397 -2.51 -19.09 -13.93
C TYR A 397 -1.93 -19.13 -12.52
N GLY A 398 -1.07 -20.12 -12.30
CA GLY A 398 -0.44 -20.40 -11.02
C GLY A 398 -1.39 -21.05 -10.02
N LYS A 399 -0.89 -21.24 -8.80
CA LYS A 399 -1.65 -21.82 -7.69
C LYS A 399 -1.11 -21.35 -6.35
N LEU A 400 -1.93 -21.43 -5.30
CA LEU A 400 -1.46 -21.36 -3.92
C LEU A 400 -0.52 -22.53 -3.59
N GLU A 401 0.47 -22.25 -2.76
CA GLU A 401 1.55 -23.17 -2.38
C GLU A 401 1.23 -23.98 -1.13
N ARG A 402 2.01 -25.04 -0.90
CA ARG A 402 1.86 -25.94 0.25
C ARG A 402 1.92 -25.20 1.58
N ILE A 403 2.77 -24.19 1.72
CA ILE A 403 2.85 -23.40 2.95
C ILE A 403 1.50 -22.75 3.30
N GLN A 404 0.79 -22.19 2.31
CA GLN A 404 -0.53 -21.59 2.50
C GLN A 404 -1.60 -22.64 2.78
N GLU A 405 -1.47 -23.83 2.19
CA GLU A 405 -2.32 -24.99 2.51
C GLU A 405 -2.14 -25.43 3.97
N ASN A 406 -0.90 -25.53 4.44
CA ASN A 406 -0.56 -25.96 5.80
C ASN A 406 -1.07 -24.97 6.85
N SER A 407 -0.93 -23.66 6.59
CA SER A 407 -1.39 -22.60 7.49
C SER A 407 -2.86 -22.22 7.33
N ARG A 408 -3.55 -22.72 6.29
CA ARG A 408 -4.94 -22.35 5.96
C ARG A 408 -5.16 -20.84 5.79
N THR A 409 -4.17 -20.14 5.25
CA THR A 409 -4.17 -18.66 5.15
C THR A 409 -4.71 -18.14 3.82
N GLY A 410 -5.08 -19.02 2.87
CA GLY A 410 -5.61 -18.60 1.58
C GLY A 410 -4.67 -17.65 0.84
N TYR A 411 -5.20 -16.50 0.43
CA TYR A 411 -4.45 -15.43 -0.24
C TYR A 411 -3.83 -14.40 0.72
N TYR A 412 -3.99 -14.55 2.05
CA TYR A 412 -3.51 -13.57 3.05
C TYR A 412 -2.03 -13.21 2.88
N TYR A 413 -1.20 -14.20 2.51
CA TYR A 413 0.22 -14.01 2.19
C TYR A 413 0.47 -14.19 0.69
N LEU A 414 0.03 -13.23 -0.11
CA LEU A 414 0.35 -13.12 -1.53
C LEU A 414 1.16 -11.84 -1.78
N ASN A 415 2.29 -11.98 -2.48
CA ASN A 415 3.02 -10.86 -3.07
C ASN A 415 3.39 -11.21 -4.50
N ASN A 416 2.60 -10.76 -5.47
CA ASN A 416 2.88 -11.09 -6.87
C ASN A 416 4.17 -10.42 -7.33
N VAL A 417 4.99 -11.16 -8.06
CA VAL A 417 6.20 -10.64 -8.67
C VAL A 417 6.29 -11.11 -10.12
N PHE A 418 6.77 -10.23 -11.00
CA PHE A 418 6.85 -10.46 -12.45
C PHE A 418 8.21 -10.02 -13.01
N ALA A 419 8.67 -10.69 -14.06
CA ALA A 419 9.72 -10.19 -14.94
C ALA A 419 9.68 -10.93 -16.29
N HIS A 420 10.32 -10.35 -17.30
CA HIS A 420 10.51 -11.00 -18.59
C HIS A 420 11.90 -10.74 -19.19
N GLU A 421 12.35 -11.63 -20.06
CA GLU A 421 13.56 -11.46 -20.89
C GLU A 421 13.35 -12.23 -22.19
N GLY A 422 13.34 -11.52 -23.32
CA GLY A 422 13.01 -12.09 -24.61
C GLY A 422 11.61 -12.72 -24.62
N LYS A 423 11.53 -14.03 -24.88
CA LYS A 423 10.26 -14.80 -24.88
C LYS A 423 9.93 -15.47 -23.54
N THR A 424 10.81 -15.33 -22.55
CA THR A 424 10.62 -15.95 -21.24
C THR A 424 9.87 -15.02 -20.30
N PHE A 425 8.85 -15.55 -19.64
CA PHE A 425 8.10 -14.88 -18.59
C PHE A 425 8.36 -15.53 -17.24
N LEU A 426 8.44 -14.71 -16.20
CA LEU A 426 8.58 -15.13 -14.82
C LEU A 426 7.43 -14.57 -13.99
N TYR A 427 6.81 -15.42 -13.18
CA TYR A 427 5.85 -15.02 -12.16
C TYR A 427 6.05 -15.80 -10.86
N GLY A 428 5.55 -15.29 -9.73
CA GLY A 428 5.60 -16.01 -8.46
C GLY A 428 4.86 -15.32 -7.32
N ASN A 429 4.86 -15.99 -6.17
CA ASN A 429 4.45 -15.41 -4.89
C ASN A 429 5.71 -15.16 -4.04
N GLY A 430 5.99 -13.89 -3.75
CA GLY A 430 7.19 -13.48 -3.03
C GLY A 430 7.32 -14.07 -1.64
N TYR A 431 6.21 -14.43 -0.99
CA TYR A 431 6.22 -15.05 0.34
C TYR A 431 6.61 -16.53 0.36
N THR A 432 6.64 -17.20 -0.79
CA THR A 432 6.88 -18.66 -0.87
C THR A 432 8.28 -19.00 -1.39
N GLY A 433 9.03 -17.99 -1.83
CA GLY A 433 10.36 -18.18 -2.42
C GLY A 433 10.36 -18.88 -3.78
N LYS A 434 9.19 -19.23 -4.33
CA LYS A 434 9.03 -19.97 -5.59
C LYS A 434 8.79 -19.02 -6.76
N LEU A 435 9.64 -19.14 -7.79
CA LEU A 435 9.52 -18.42 -9.05
C LEU A 435 9.32 -19.39 -10.21
N TYR A 436 8.25 -19.18 -10.98
CA TYR A 436 7.87 -19.95 -12.14
C TYR A 436 8.37 -19.25 -13.40
N VAL A 437 9.16 -19.95 -14.22
CA VAL A 437 9.72 -19.42 -15.46
C VAL A 437 9.23 -20.26 -16.62
N THR A 438 8.58 -19.61 -17.59
CA THR A 438 7.87 -20.26 -18.69
C THR A 438 8.12 -19.54 -20.02
N ASP A 439 7.83 -20.22 -21.13
CA ASP A 439 7.72 -19.56 -22.42
C ASP A 439 6.36 -18.87 -22.53
N SER A 440 6.36 -17.64 -23.05
CA SER A 440 5.18 -16.84 -23.37
C SER A 440 4.02 -17.56 -24.08
N LEU A 441 4.31 -18.64 -24.82
CA LEU A 441 3.33 -19.41 -25.58
C LEU A 441 2.84 -20.68 -24.86
N HIS A 442 3.51 -21.09 -23.76
CA HIS A 442 3.29 -22.39 -23.11
C HIS A 442 3.35 -22.28 -21.58
N LEU A 443 2.42 -21.53 -21.00
CA LEU A 443 2.36 -21.22 -19.56
C LEU A 443 2.14 -22.46 -18.68
N ASP A 444 1.62 -23.55 -19.25
CA ASP A 444 1.49 -24.86 -18.62
C ASP A 444 2.85 -25.56 -18.43
N LYS A 445 3.87 -25.14 -19.17
CA LYS A 445 5.24 -25.67 -19.11
C LYS A 445 6.16 -24.64 -18.47
N TYR A 446 6.52 -24.89 -17.23
CA TYR A 446 7.40 -24.00 -16.47
C TYR A 446 8.52 -24.76 -15.78
N LYS A 447 9.61 -24.04 -15.51
CA LYS A 447 10.65 -24.42 -14.58
C LYS A 447 10.50 -23.63 -13.30
N VAL A 448 10.63 -24.31 -12.15
CA VAL A 448 10.56 -23.68 -10.83
C VAL A 448 11.97 -23.38 -10.33
N TYR A 449 12.15 -22.18 -9.78
CA TYR A 449 13.36 -21.75 -9.09
C TYR A 449 13.04 -21.39 -7.64
N MET A 450 13.94 -21.75 -6.72
CA MET A 450 13.80 -21.50 -5.29
C MET A 450 14.78 -20.40 -4.85
N VAL A 451 14.25 -19.31 -4.32
CA VAL A 451 15.05 -18.23 -3.68
C VAL A 451 15.33 -18.56 -2.22
N PHE A 452 14.33 -19.09 -1.52
CA PHE A 452 14.41 -19.65 -0.17
C PHE A 452 13.34 -20.75 -0.04
N ASP A 453 13.51 -21.65 0.93
CA ASP A 453 12.56 -22.75 1.17
C ASP A 453 11.63 -22.44 2.35
N THR A 454 10.35 -22.70 2.14
CA THR A 454 9.27 -22.58 3.13
C THR A 454 8.59 -23.91 3.43
N ASP A 455 8.77 -24.92 2.58
CA ASP A 455 8.02 -26.18 2.65
C ASP A 455 8.52 -27.08 3.79
N THR A 456 9.70 -26.79 4.34
CA THR A 456 10.35 -27.53 5.43
C THR A 456 10.15 -26.90 6.81
N VAL A 457 9.49 -25.73 6.89
CA VAL A 457 9.31 -25.00 8.15
C VAL A 457 8.22 -25.68 8.99
N PRO A 458 8.52 -26.17 10.21
CA PRO A 458 7.51 -26.73 11.09
C PRO A 458 6.55 -25.64 11.56
N MET A 459 5.25 -25.81 11.33
CA MET A 459 4.22 -24.83 11.69
C MET A 459 3.32 -25.31 12.81
N ILE A 460 2.81 -24.36 13.59
CA ILE A 460 1.66 -24.62 14.47
C ILE A 460 0.46 -25.10 13.66
N ALA A 461 -0.33 -26.00 14.26
CA ALA A 461 -1.56 -26.47 13.65
C ALA A 461 -2.58 -25.32 13.50
N PRO A 462 -3.43 -25.34 12.45
CA PRO A 462 -4.57 -24.43 12.31
C PRO A 462 -5.45 -24.35 13.57
N ASP A 463 -5.54 -23.14 14.15
CA ASP A 463 -6.43 -22.84 15.28
C ASP A 463 -7.83 -22.50 14.78
N SER A 464 -8.72 -23.49 14.82
CA SER A 464 -10.10 -23.34 14.36
C SER A 464 -10.93 -22.37 15.19
N THR A 465 -10.51 -22.04 16.42
CA THR A 465 -11.22 -21.06 17.27
C THR A 465 -11.10 -19.64 16.74
N LYS A 466 -10.14 -19.38 15.84
CA LYS A 466 -9.87 -18.07 15.25
C LYS A 466 -10.20 -17.98 13.77
N PHE A 467 -10.73 -19.03 13.14
CA PHE A 467 -11.12 -18.97 11.73
C PHE A 467 -12.06 -17.79 11.46
N TYR A 468 -11.94 -17.23 10.26
CA TYR A 468 -12.71 -16.06 9.79
C TYR A 468 -12.42 -14.74 10.53
N THR A 469 -11.45 -14.71 11.45
CA THR A 469 -11.02 -13.46 12.11
C THR A 469 -9.76 -12.90 11.46
N HIS A 470 -9.59 -11.57 11.45
CA HIS A 470 -8.34 -10.96 11.01
C HIS A 470 -7.13 -11.42 11.86
N GLU A 471 -7.35 -11.74 13.15
CA GLU A 471 -6.31 -12.24 14.04
C GLU A 471 -5.70 -13.57 13.58
N TYR A 472 -6.42 -14.37 12.78
CA TYR A 472 -5.94 -15.66 12.31
C TYR A 472 -4.67 -15.53 11.48
N GLY A 473 -4.63 -14.56 10.56
CA GLY A 473 -3.44 -14.32 9.74
C GLY A 473 -2.23 -14.05 10.63
N ASN A 474 -2.38 -13.22 11.66
CA ASN A 474 -1.30 -12.83 12.56
C ASN A 474 -0.67 -13.99 13.34
N LEU A 475 -1.37 -15.11 13.53
CA LEU A 475 -0.78 -16.33 14.10
C LEU A 475 0.39 -16.87 13.28
N TYR A 476 0.40 -16.56 11.98
CA TYR A 476 1.36 -17.12 11.02
C TYR A 476 2.43 -16.13 10.55
N SER A 477 2.41 -14.87 11.01
CA SER A 477 3.32 -13.83 10.51
C SER A 477 4.81 -14.18 10.67
N SER A 478 5.16 -14.91 11.73
CA SER A 478 6.53 -15.38 11.99
C SER A 478 7.04 -16.42 10.99
N TYR A 479 6.15 -17.08 10.23
CA TYR A 479 6.53 -18.03 9.18
C TYR A 479 6.68 -17.38 7.79
N PHE A 480 6.14 -16.17 7.63
CA PHE A 480 6.14 -15.42 6.37
C PHE A 480 7.03 -14.16 6.45
N THR A 481 8.11 -14.23 7.21
CA THR A 481 9.04 -13.11 7.43
C THR A 481 9.93 -12.80 6.23
N LYS A 482 9.98 -13.71 5.24
CA LYS A 482 10.72 -13.53 4.00
C LYS A 482 9.78 -13.21 2.85
N CYS A 483 10.09 -12.17 2.09
CA CYS A 483 9.31 -11.79 0.91
C CYS A 483 10.23 -11.32 -0.23
N ILE A 484 10.10 -11.93 -1.41
CA ILE A 484 10.67 -11.36 -2.64
C ILE A 484 9.84 -10.15 -3.01
N THR A 485 10.41 -8.96 -2.95
CA THR A 485 9.69 -7.71 -3.24
C THR A 485 9.85 -7.29 -4.70
N THR A 486 10.99 -7.58 -5.32
CA THR A 486 11.25 -7.28 -6.73
C THR A 486 12.05 -8.39 -7.38
N VAL A 487 11.81 -8.61 -8.67
CA VAL A 487 12.62 -9.51 -9.51
C VAL A 487 12.99 -8.82 -10.81
N LYS A 488 14.20 -9.10 -11.28
CA LYS A 488 14.66 -8.88 -12.65
C LYS A 488 15.27 -10.16 -13.18
N MET A 489 15.37 -10.33 -14.49
CA MET A 489 16.05 -11.49 -15.06
C MET A 489 16.82 -11.14 -16.32
N ASP A 490 17.87 -11.91 -16.58
CA ASP A 490 18.52 -11.99 -17.89
C ASP A 490 18.58 -13.46 -18.34
N LYS A 491 19.29 -13.73 -19.44
CA LYS A 491 19.45 -15.09 -19.99
C LYS A 491 20.14 -16.08 -19.03
N ARG A 492 20.91 -15.60 -18.05
CA ARG A 492 21.78 -16.40 -17.18
C ARG A 492 21.26 -16.52 -15.75
N ASN A 493 20.65 -15.46 -15.21
CA ASN A 493 20.30 -15.35 -13.81
C ASN A 493 18.93 -14.69 -13.60
N ILE A 494 18.36 -14.94 -12.43
CA ILE A 494 17.25 -14.19 -11.84
C ILE A 494 17.84 -13.42 -10.66
N TYR A 495 17.46 -12.16 -10.54
CA TYR A 495 17.93 -11.22 -9.53
C TYR A 495 16.75 -10.79 -8.68
N CYS A 496 16.83 -10.98 -7.38
CA CYS A 496 15.74 -10.70 -6.46
C CYS A 496 16.18 -9.72 -5.37
N LEU A 497 15.28 -8.82 -4.99
CA LEU A 497 15.33 -8.19 -3.67
C LEU A 497 14.53 -9.04 -2.70
N LEU A 498 15.18 -9.50 -1.64
CA LEU A 498 14.58 -10.29 -0.58
C LEU A 498 14.48 -9.44 0.69
N LYS A 499 13.26 -9.18 1.13
CA LYS A 499 12.96 -8.58 2.44
C LYS A 499 12.92 -9.66 3.51
N HIS A 500 13.52 -9.37 4.66
CA HIS A 500 13.34 -10.05 5.93
C HIS A 500 12.72 -9.05 6.90
N GLY A 501 11.45 -9.24 7.22
CA GLY A 501 10.63 -8.23 7.90
C GLY A 501 9.27 -8.77 8.33
N MET A 502 8.45 -7.90 8.90
CA MET A 502 7.05 -8.24 9.14
C MET A 502 6.33 -8.38 7.78
N PRO A 503 5.50 -9.43 7.56
CA PRO A 503 4.73 -9.54 6.34
C PRO A 503 3.70 -8.41 6.24
N ARG A 504 3.36 -8.04 5.00
CA ARG A 504 2.34 -7.04 4.61
C ARG A 504 2.59 -5.61 5.08
N THR A 505 3.66 -5.35 5.84
CA THR A 505 4.03 -4.01 6.31
C THR A 505 5.48 -3.72 5.99
N ASP A 506 5.77 -2.63 5.25
CA ASP A 506 7.14 -2.21 5.00
C ASP A 506 7.63 -1.24 6.07
N ASN A 507 8.77 -1.56 6.66
CA ASN A 507 9.48 -0.70 7.59
C ASN A 507 10.97 -0.73 7.23
N PHE A 508 11.37 0.08 6.25
CA PHE A 508 12.73 0.10 5.72
C PHE A 508 13.85 0.39 6.74
N GLN A 509 13.49 0.80 7.96
CA GLN A 509 14.36 1.12 9.08
C GLN A 509 14.56 -0.08 10.01
N LYS A 510 13.60 -1.01 10.05
CA LYS A 510 13.67 -2.24 10.87
C LYS A 510 13.89 -3.50 10.03
N ASP A 511 13.40 -3.50 8.80
CA ASP A 511 13.53 -4.61 7.87
C ASP A 511 14.98 -4.76 7.39
N ARG A 512 15.41 -6.00 7.17
CA ARG A 512 16.67 -6.31 6.51
C ARG A 512 16.41 -6.71 5.06
N TYR A 513 17.24 -6.22 4.15
CA TYR A 513 17.15 -6.56 2.74
C TYR A 513 18.40 -7.33 2.29
N SER A 514 18.21 -8.26 1.36
CA SER A 514 19.28 -8.99 0.67
C SER A 514 19.09 -8.92 -0.83
N PHE A 515 20.19 -8.91 -1.57
CA PHE A 515 20.22 -9.15 -3.00
C PHE A 515 20.49 -10.63 -3.26
N VAL A 516 19.60 -11.29 -3.98
CA VAL A 516 19.71 -12.73 -4.25
C VAL A 516 19.87 -12.97 -5.75
N ILE A 517 20.85 -13.80 -6.11
CA ILE A 517 21.09 -14.22 -7.50
C ILE A 517 20.83 -15.71 -7.62
N VAL A 518 19.89 -16.09 -8.50
CA VAL A 518 19.60 -17.48 -8.85
C VAL A 518 20.12 -17.78 -10.25
N ASN A 519 21.02 -18.74 -10.38
CA ASN A 519 21.54 -19.15 -11.67
C ASN A 519 20.50 -19.98 -12.44
N ARG A 520 20.12 -19.54 -13.64
CA ARG A 520 19.05 -20.18 -14.42
C ARG A 520 19.44 -21.57 -14.95
N LYS A 521 20.74 -21.85 -15.15
CA LYS A 521 21.22 -23.14 -15.65
C LYS A 521 21.04 -24.24 -14.60
N ASN A 522 21.53 -24.02 -13.38
CA ASN A 522 21.58 -25.05 -12.34
C ASN A 522 20.69 -24.80 -11.12
N GLY A 523 20.00 -23.66 -11.04
CA GLY A 523 19.13 -23.30 -9.92
C GLY A 523 19.87 -22.92 -8.63
N LYS A 524 21.20 -22.81 -8.64
CA LYS A 524 21.96 -22.43 -7.44
C LYS A 524 21.70 -20.96 -7.08
N THR A 525 21.47 -20.73 -5.80
CA THR A 525 21.13 -19.43 -5.23
C THR A 525 22.29 -18.90 -4.40
N LYS A 526 22.55 -17.59 -4.49
CA LYS A 526 23.48 -16.86 -3.62
C LYS A 526 22.80 -15.63 -3.05
N GLU A 527 22.85 -15.46 -1.74
CA GLU A 527 22.28 -14.32 -1.01
C GLU A 527 23.40 -13.38 -0.55
N TYR A 528 23.19 -12.08 -0.76
CA TYR A 528 24.11 -11.00 -0.38
C TYR A 528 23.33 -9.99 0.48
N PRO A 529 23.49 -10.00 1.81
CA PRO A 529 22.79 -9.06 2.68
C PRO A 529 23.22 -7.63 2.36
N LEU A 530 22.26 -6.70 2.33
CA LEU A 530 22.51 -5.28 2.14
C LEU A 530 22.91 -4.61 3.47
N PRO A 531 23.64 -3.48 3.43
CA PRO A 531 23.96 -2.72 4.64
C PRO A 531 22.70 -2.31 5.41
N SER A 532 22.73 -2.40 6.74
CA SER A 532 21.64 -1.94 7.58
C SER A 532 21.56 -0.41 7.60
N VAL A 533 20.33 0.10 7.71
CA VAL A 533 20.05 1.53 7.87
C VAL A 533 20.30 1.88 9.34
N ALA A 534 21.27 2.74 9.62
CA ALA A 534 21.41 3.32 10.96
C ALA A 534 20.44 4.50 11.09
N PRO A 535 19.35 4.42 11.89
CA PRO A 535 18.31 5.44 11.90
C PRO A 535 18.81 6.82 12.36
N ALA A 536 19.91 6.84 13.12
CA ALA A 536 20.57 8.08 13.54
C ALA A 536 21.31 8.80 12.40
N GLU A 537 21.60 8.11 11.29
CA GLU A 537 22.40 8.67 10.18
C GLU A 537 21.55 9.11 8.98
N TYR A 538 20.47 8.40 8.65
CA TYR A 538 19.61 8.71 7.51
C TYR A 538 18.26 7.97 7.57
N LYS A 539 17.27 8.50 6.84
CA LYS A 539 15.97 7.85 6.63
C LYS A 539 16.01 7.07 5.31
N CYS A 540 15.80 5.75 5.34
CA CYS A 540 15.55 4.96 4.14
C CYS A 540 14.13 5.21 3.61
N LEU A 541 14.01 5.44 2.30
CA LEU A 541 12.76 5.64 1.57
C LEU A 541 12.37 4.40 0.75
N GLY A 542 13.31 3.49 0.52
CA GLY A 542 13.07 2.23 -0.18
C GLY A 542 14.36 1.59 -0.69
N TYR A 543 14.22 0.39 -1.23
CA TYR A 543 15.28 -0.37 -1.88
C TYR A 543 14.82 -0.78 -3.28
N GLY A 544 15.75 -0.93 -4.22
CA GLY A 544 15.41 -1.38 -5.57
C GLY A 544 16.56 -2.10 -6.27
N ILE A 545 16.30 -2.58 -7.49
CA ILE A 545 17.32 -3.11 -8.41
C ILE A 545 17.53 -2.09 -9.52
N ASN A 546 18.77 -1.66 -9.70
CA ASN A 546 19.16 -0.94 -10.91
C ASN A 546 19.34 -1.95 -12.05
N ALA A 547 18.68 -1.69 -13.16
CA ALA A 547 18.79 -2.44 -14.40
C ALA A 547 19.35 -1.51 -15.48
N GLN A 548 20.66 -1.54 -15.68
CA GLN A 548 21.35 -0.75 -16.70
C GLN A 548 22.20 -1.67 -17.56
N ASP A 549 21.98 -1.69 -18.88
CA ASP A 549 22.77 -2.49 -19.84
C ASP A 549 22.90 -3.97 -19.44
N LYS A 550 21.85 -4.54 -18.84
CA LYS A 550 21.81 -5.92 -18.28
C LYS A 550 22.77 -6.16 -17.11
N HIS A 551 23.29 -5.11 -16.50
CA HIS A 551 23.88 -5.13 -15.18
C HIS A 551 22.80 -4.89 -14.14
N PHE A 552 22.73 -5.80 -13.16
CA PHE A 552 21.76 -5.76 -12.08
C PHE A 552 22.49 -5.66 -10.75
N ASN A 553 22.27 -4.55 -10.06
CA ASN A 553 22.84 -4.29 -8.75
C ASN A 553 21.78 -3.63 -7.83
N PRO A 554 21.78 -3.96 -6.54
CA PRO A 554 20.85 -3.36 -5.60
C PRO A 554 21.22 -1.89 -5.33
N PHE A 555 20.22 -1.10 -4.96
CA PHE A 555 20.44 0.25 -4.45
C PHE A 555 19.53 0.54 -3.25
N MET A 556 19.94 1.51 -2.43
CA MET A 556 19.16 2.09 -1.35
C MET A 556 18.77 3.52 -1.70
N PHE A 557 17.51 3.90 -1.49
CA PHE A 557 17.08 5.28 -1.62
C PHE A 557 16.96 5.90 -0.23
N ILE A 558 17.77 6.92 0.07
CA ILE A 558 17.87 7.49 1.42
C ILE A 558 17.69 9.01 1.41
N LYS A 559 17.15 9.55 2.50
CA LYS A 559 17.12 10.98 2.83
C LYS A 559 18.11 11.23 3.98
N LYS A 560 19.12 12.06 3.74
CA LYS A 560 20.18 12.42 4.70
C LYS A 560 20.40 13.93 4.66
N ASP A 561 20.38 14.58 5.83
CA ASP A 561 20.62 16.03 5.96
C ASP A 561 19.79 16.89 5.00
N GLY A 562 18.53 16.48 4.76
CA GLY A 562 17.60 17.15 3.84
C GLY A 562 17.82 16.82 2.35
N LYS A 563 18.85 16.06 1.99
CA LYS A 563 19.14 15.63 0.62
C LYS A 563 18.65 14.21 0.35
N TYR A 564 18.30 13.95 -0.90
CA TYR A 564 17.90 12.65 -1.40
C TYR A 564 19.07 11.99 -2.14
N ILE A 565 19.37 10.73 -1.83
CA ILE A 565 20.55 10.01 -2.34
C ILE A 565 20.15 8.59 -2.75
N ILE A 566 20.58 8.17 -3.94
CA ILE A 566 20.64 6.77 -4.35
C ILE A 566 22.03 6.24 -4.01
N ARG A 567 22.10 5.26 -3.10
CA ARG A 567 23.33 4.52 -2.81
C ARG A 567 23.33 3.23 -3.62
N MET A 568 24.16 3.20 -4.66
CA MET A 568 24.43 2.01 -5.47
C MET A 568 25.37 1.07 -4.73
N LEU A 569 25.12 -0.24 -4.82
CA LEU A 569 25.88 -1.27 -4.14
C LEU A 569 26.39 -2.31 -5.13
N ASP A 570 27.71 -2.39 -5.31
CA ASP A 570 28.37 -3.34 -6.20
C ASP A 570 29.18 -4.37 -5.42
N ILE A 571 29.15 -5.64 -5.88
CA ILE A 571 29.91 -6.77 -5.31
C ILE A 571 31.29 -6.87 -5.95
#